data_AF-A0A8S3WCJ9-F1
#
_entry.id   AF-A0A8S3WCJ9-F1
#
_cell.length_a   1.000
_cell.length_b   1.000
_cell.length_c   1.000
_cell.angle_alpha   90.00
_cell.angle_beta   90.00
_cell.angle_gamma   90.00
#
_symmetry.space_group_name_H-M   'P 1'
#
loop_
_entity.id
_entity.type
_entity.pdbx_description
1 polymer ?
#
loop_
_entity_poly.entity_id
_entity_poly.type
_entity_poly.pdbx_seq_one_letter_code
_entity_poly.pdbx_strand_id
1 'polypeptide(L)'
;MNVHRSPTGSDTISARCGSYPDLASKIMCQDKTESSQITFRNKRKLENENDDLKNEFAEMRKQMTSMQNQMSEMMTYLTTTTNMQVENFKKINEDVSTIKQQISDIKLTTEILTEEQTKLKIEVENLKKISNITEKKIESIQSNLLLQDTTPSCSSSVLNAQEEIVAELNERTIRSKNIIIAGVPESKSTNLNARYEEDKTAVLKIINTVLPGGFTEPQKIYRLGKYQSDIVITYEFLCSHDK
;
A
#
# COMPACT_ATOMS: atom_id res chain seq x y z
N MET A 1 32.44 16.38 -19.25
CA MET A 1 33.18 17.57 -18.80
C MET A 1 34.44 17.11 -18.08
N ASN A 2 35.58 17.69 -18.47
CA ASN A 2 36.93 17.74 -17.90
C ASN A 2 37.42 16.61 -16.97
N VAL A 3 38.29 15.69 -17.42
CA VAL A 3 39.78 15.71 -17.55
C VAL A 3 40.53 16.05 -16.24
N HIS A 4 41.36 15.12 -15.71
CA HIS A 4 42.82 15.25 -15.70
C HIS A 4 43.54 13.93 -15.34
N ARG A 5 44.54 13.62 -16.19
CA ARG A 5 45.48 12.50 -16.14
C ARG A 5 46.71 12.89 -15.30
N SER A 6 47.34 11.92 -14.64
CA SER A 6 48.68 12.05 -14.06
C SER A 6 49.77 12.05 -15.15
N PRO A 7 50.82 12.88 -15.06
CA PRO A 7 52.01 12.75 -15.89
C PRO A 7 53.15 12.06 -15.14
N THR A 8 53.65 10.95 -15.68
CA THR A 8 55.00 10.43 -15.41
C THR A 8 55.96 11.10 -16.39
N GLY A 9 56.84 11.97 -15.87
CA GLY A 9 57.97 12.54 -16.61
C GLY A 9 59.19 12.54 -15.72
N SER A 10 60.15 11.67 -16.04
CA SER A 10 61.51 11.73 -15.52
C SER A 10 62.39 12.35 -16.60
N ASP A 11 62.81 13.59 -16.39
CA ASP A 11 63.87 14.21 -17.18
C ASP A 11 64.97 14.74 -16.25
N THR A 12 66.18 14.52 -16.76
CA THR A 12 67.53 14.88 -16.34
C THR A 12 67.74 16.34 -15.93
N ILE A 13 68.62 16.58 -14.94
CA ILE A 13 69.50 17.77 -14.72
C ILE A 13 70.66 17.29 -13.82
N SER A 14 71.91 17.16 -14.29
CA SER A 14 72.96 18.19 -14.41
C SER A 14 73.62 18.64 -13.08
N ALA A 15 74.84 18.13 -12.86
CA ALA A 15 76.08 18.77 -12.36
C ALA A 15 76.07 19.82 -11.22
N ARG A 16 76.88 19.55 -10.18
CA ARG A 16 77.75 20.50 -9.43
C ARG A 16 78.63 19.69 -8.44
N CYS A 17 79.92 19.48 -8.75
CA CYS A 17 81.08 20.24 -8.28
C CYS A 17 81.19 20.42 -6.75
N GLY A 18 82.10 19.65 -6.13
CA GLY A 18 82.60 19.85 -4.78
C GLY A 18 84.07 19.41 -4.71
N SER A 19 84.95 20.40 -4.62
CA SER A 19 86.41 20.32 -4.70
C SER A 19 87.03 19.82 -3.38
N TYR A 20 87.97 18.88 -3.47
CA TYR A 20 88.85 18.50 -2.35
C TYR A 20 90.00 19.50 -2.20
N PRO A 21 90.39 19.93 -1.00
CA PRO A 21 91.62 20.69 -0.81
C PRO A 21 92.81 19.73 -0.76
N ASP A 22 93.72 19.89 -1.71
CA ASP A 22 95.06 19.30 -1.73
C ASP A 22 95.92 19.97 -0.65
N LEU A 23 96.45 19.18 0.29
CA LEU A 23 97.24 19.63 1.43
C LEU A 23 98.76 19.46 1.22
N ALA A 24 99.22 19.18 -0.01
CA ALA A 24 100.63 18.92 -0.28
C ALA A 24 101.38 20.16 -0.82
N SER A 25 101.57 21.22 -0.03
CA SER A 25 102.69 22.18 -0.22
C SER A 25 102.79 23.28 0.84
N LYS A 26 103.46 22.99 1.96
CA LYS A 26 104.17 23.95 2.86
C LYS A 26 104.59 23.17 4.11
N ILE A 27 105.85 22.86 4.37
CA ILE A 27 106.92 23.80 4.70
C ILE A 27 108.24 23.00 4.70
N MET A 28 109.24 23.51 3.98
CA MET A 28 110.66 23.27 4.22
C MET A 28 111.22 24.53 4.88
N CYS A 29 112.22 24.35 5.77
CA CYS A 29 112.98 25.37 6.53
C CYS A 29 112.19 25.95 7.73
N GLN A 30 112.70 26.04 8.96
CA GLN A 30 114.05 26.38 9.38
C GLN A 30 114.20 26.08 10.89
N ASP A 31 115.42 25.73 11.31
CA ASP A 31 115.88 25.73 12.70
C ASP A 31 115.50 27.02 13.44
N LYS A 32 115.00 26.88 14.68
CA LYS A 32 115.46 27.65 15.85
C LYS A 32 114.81 27.14 17.13
N THR A 33 115.67 26.57 17.96
CA THR A 33 115.51 26.48 19.42
C THR A 33 115.21 27.85 19.99
N GLU A 34 114.01 28.03 20.57
CA GLU A 34 113.79 29.00 21.64
C GLU A 34 112.61 28.55 22.50
N SER A 35 112.95 28.13 23.71
CA SER A 35 112.06 27.99 24.84
C SER A 35 111.36 29.32 25.13
N SER A 36 110.03 29.33 25.27
CA SER A 36 109.34 30.07 26.35
C SER A 36 107.83 29.88 26.34
N GLN A 37 107.32 29.66 27.56
CA GLN A 37 105.97 29.96 28.06
C GLN A 37 104.79 29.17 27.50
N ILE A 38 104.53 28.03 28.16
CA ILE A 38 103.17 27.54 28.36
C ILE A 38 102.44 28.55 29.26
N THR A 39 101.71 29.49 28.65
CA THR A 39 100.66 30.21 29.39
C THR A 39 99.49 29.25 29.58
N PHE A 40 99.19 28.87 30.82
CA PHE A 40 97.91 28.24 31.15
C PHE A 40 96.79 29.21 30.77
N ARG A 41 96.19 28.99 29.60
CA ARG A 41 94.97 29.67 29.19
C ARG A 41 93.89 29.23 30.16
N ASN A 42 93.59 30.14 31.08
CA ASN A 42 92.49 30.13 32.04
C ASN A 42 91.27 29.36 31.47
N LYS A 43 90.96 28.18 32.03
CA LYS A 43 89.88 27.26 31.60
C LYS A 43 88.45 27.81 31.80
N ARG A 44 88.27 29.12 31.95
CA ARG A 44 86.97 29.75 32.23
C ARG A 44 86.00 29.84 31.04
N LYS A 45 86.37 29.37 29.83
CA LYS A 45 85.47 29.33 28.66
C LYS A 45 84.78 27.99 28.42
N LEU A 46 85.30 26.89 28.97
CA LEU A 46 84.78 25.53 28.71
C LEU A 46 83.51 25.17 29.49
N GLU A 47 83.23 25.87 30.60
CA GLU A 47 81.97 25.68 31.34
C GLU A 47 80.79 26.32 30.61
N ASN A 48 80.94 27.56 30.11
CA ASN A 48 79.88 28.23 29.34
C ASN A 48 79.51 27.50 28.04
N GLU A 49 80.49 26.99 27.29
CA GLU A 49 80.20 26.24 26.04
C GLU A 49 79.48 24.91 26.32
N ASN A 50 79.72 24.26 27.47
CA ASN A 50 78.98 23.06 27.87
C ASN A 50 77.55 23.38 28.32
N ASP A 51 77.35 24.51 28.99
CA ASP A 51 76.01 24.97 29.39
C ASP A 51 75.18 25.41 28.17
N ASP A 52 75.78 26.07 27.19
CA ASP A 52 75.14 26.44 25.93
C ASP A 52 74.71 25.20 25.13
N LEU A 53 75.59 24.20 24.99
CA LEU A 53 75.25 22.91 24.35
C LEU A 53 74.13 22.17 25.09
N LYS A 54 74.15 22.18 26.43
CA LYS A 54 73.11 21.55 27.25
C LYS A 54 71.75 22.24 27.09
N ASN A 55 71.75 23.56 26.97
CA ASN A 55 70.55 24.35 26.70
C ASN A 55 70.00 24.07 25.29
N GLU A 56 70.86 24.00 24.27
CA GLU A 56 70.46 23.65 22.90
C GLU A 56 69.86 22.24 22.81
N PHE A 57 70.45 21.25 23.48
CA PHE A 57 69.88 19.91 23.58
C PHE A 57 68.53 19.88 24.32
N ALA A 58 68.36 20.72 25.35
CA ALA A 58 67.09 20.83 26.06
C ALA A 58 66.00 21.47 25.19
N GLU A 59 66.34 22.48 24.38
CA GLU A 59 65.43 23.08 23.41
C GLU A 59 65.05 22.10 22.29
N MET A 60 66.02 21.35 21.75
CA MET A 60 65.76 20.31 20.76
C MET A 60 64.82 19.23 21.30
N ARG A 61 65.00 18.80 22.56
CA ARG A 61 64.07 17.88 23.22
C ARG A 61 62.67 18.46 23.34
N LYS A 62 62.54 19.73 23.74
CA LYS A 62 61.24 20.41 23.80
C LYS A 62 60.56 20.48 22.43
N GLN A 63 61.31 20.81 21.37
CA GLN A 63 60.78 20.82 20.00
C GLN A 63 60.33 19.42 19.56
N MET A 64 61.13 18.39 19.83
CA MET A 64 60.77 17.01 19.51
C MET A 64 59.50 16.56 20.25
N THR A 65 59.37 16.87 21.54
CA THR A 65 58.14 16.59 22.31
C THR A 65 56.94 17.37 21.76
N SER A 66 57.13 18.65 21.40
CA SER A 66 56.07 19.46 20.79
C SER A 66 55.59 18.86 19.46
N MET A 67 56.51 18.42 18.59
CA MET A 67 56.18 17.76 17.33
C MET A 67 55.47 16.42 17.55
N GLN A 68 55.90 15.63 18.54
CA GLN A 68 55.23 14.37 18.90
C GLN A 68 53.79 14.62 19.37
N ASN A 69 53.57 15.66 20.17
CA ASN A 69 52.22 16.05 20.61
C ASN A 69 51.34 16.49 19.42
N GLN A 70 51.86 17.34 18.53
CA GLN A 70 51.14 17.75 17.32
C GLN A 70 50.77 16.57 16.41
N MET A 71 51.67 15.59 16.27
CA MET A 71 51.41 14.38 15.48
C MET A 71 50.32 13.52 16.14
N SER A 72 50.31 13.42 17.47
CA SER A 72 49.28 12.72 18.22
C SER A 72 47.91 13.40 18.08
N GLU A 73 47.86 14.73 18.18
CA GLU A 73 46.65 15.53 17.94
C GLU A 73 46.14 15.37 16.50
N MET A 74 47.04 15.37 15.52
CA MET A 74 46.67 15.15 14.12
C MET A 74 46.10 13.75 13.89
N MET A 75 46.70 12.72 14.47
CA MET A 75 46.18 11.34 14.36
C MET A 75 44.81 11.20 15.01
N THR A 76 44.62 11.77 16.20
CA THR A 76 43.31 11.75 16.87
C THR A 76 42.25 12.51 16.07
N TYR A 77 42.59 13.67 15.49
CA TYR A 77 41.70 14.40 14.59
C TYR A 77 41.31 13.60 13.35
N LEU A 78 42.29 12.94 12.70
CA LEU A 78 42.04 12.09 11.54
C LEU A 78 41.12 10.92 11.89
N THR A 79 41.40 10.20 12.96
CA THR A 79 40.55 9.09 13.43
C THR A 79 39.12 9.56 13.74
N THR A 80 38.98 10.69 14.43
CA THR A 80 37.66 11.25 14.77
C THR A 80 36.89 11.65 13.51
N THR A 81 37.56 12.29 12.54
CA THR A 81 36.95 12.70 11.28
C THR A 81 36.53 11.49 10.45
N THR A 82 37.37 10.47 10.35
CA THR A 82 37.05 9.22 9.64
C THR A 82 35.85 8.53 10.27
N ASN A 83 35.82 8.40 11.60
CA ASN A 83 34.69 7.78 12.30
C ASN A 83 33.40 8.56 12.08
N MET A 84 33.45 9.88 12.16
CA MET A 84 32.28 10.74 11.91
C MET A 84 31.76 10.61 10.48
N GLN A 85 32.67 10.53 9.50
CA GLN A 85 32.28 10.30 8.10
C GLN A 85 31.60 8.94 7.92
N VAL A 86 32.12 7.88 8.53
CA VAL A 86 31.52 6.53 8.48
C VAL A 86 30.10 6.54 9.04
N GLU A 87 29.88 7.15 10.20
CA GLU A 87 28.54 7.26 10.80
C GLU A 87 27.59 8.08 9.94
N ASN A 88 28.06 9.19 9.36
CA ASN A 88 27.26 10.00 8.43
C ASN A 88 26.86 9.20 7.18
N PHE A 89 27.79 8.44 6.58
CA PHE A 89 27.48 7.58 5.44
C PHE A 89 26.50 6.47 5.79
N LYS A 90 26.61 5.88 6.99
CA LYS A 90 25.66 4.89 7.48
C LYS A 90 24.25 5.49 7.59
N LYS A 91 24.12 6.66 8.20
CA LYS A 91 22.84 7.37 8.30
C LYS A 91 22.24 7.71 6.94
N ILE A 92 23.06 8.21 6.01
CA ILE A 92 22.61 8.49 4.63
C ILE A 92 22.08 7.22 3.96
N ASN A 93 22.76 6.08 4.13
CA ASN A 93 22.31 4.81 3.57
C ASN A 93 20.97 4.35 4.18
N GLU A 94 20.80 4.51 5.48
CA GLU A 94 19.53 4.23 6.17
C GLU A 94 18.41 5.12 5.63
N ASP A 95 18.64 6.44 5.57
CA ASP A 95 17.67 7.41 5.03
C ASP A 95 17.29 7.10 3.57
N VAL A 96 18.27 6.75 2.72
CA VAL A 96 18.04 6.34 1.33
C VAL A 96 17.19 5.07 1.26
N SER A 97 17.41 4.11 2.17
CA SER A 97 16.61 2.88 2.24
C SER A 97 15.17 3.20 2.63
N THR A 98 14.96 4.04 3.64
CA THR A 98 13.63 4.48 4.06
C THR A 98 12.90 5.24 2.97
N ILE A 99 13.58 6.14 2.25
CA ILE A 99 13.00 6.87 1.11
C ILE A 99 12.57 5.90 0.00
N LYS A 100 13.37 4.89 -0.32
CA LYS A 100 13.00 3.85 -1.31
C LYS A 100 11.75 3.08 -0.90
N GLN A 101 11.61 2.75 0.38
CA GLN A 101 10.42 2.10 0.89
C GLN A 101 9.19 3.01 0.75
N GLN A 102 9.29 4.26 1.21
CA GLN A 102 8.21 5.24 1.09
C GLN A 102 7.78 5.46 -0.36
N ILE A 103 8.71 5.53 -1.31
CA ILE A 103 8.41 5.63 -2.75
C ILE A 103 7.64 4.41 -3.24
N SER A 104 7.99 3.21 -2.76
CA SER A 104 7.29 1.97 -3.12
C SER A 104 5.85 1.97 -2.58
N ASP A 105 5.66 2.44 -1.35
CA ASP A 105 4.33 2.54 -0.73
C ASP A 105 3.46 3.59 -1.43
N ILE A 106 4.04 4.74 -1.80
CA ILE A 106 3.36 5.78 -2.60
C ILE A 106 2.94 5.22 -3.96
N LYS A 107 3.80 4.44 -4.62
CA LYS A 107 3.48 3.82 -5.90
C LYS A 107 2.27 2.90 -5.79
N LEU A 108 2.26 2.00 -4.80
CA LEU A 108 1.13 1.09 -4.55
C LEU A 108 -0.16 1.86 -4.27
N THR A 109 -0.09 2.89 -3.41
CA THR A 109 -1.25 3.73 -3.09
C THR A 109 -1.78 4.46 -4.32
N THR A 110 -0.89 4.92 -5.19
CA THR A 110 -1.26 5.59 -6.46
C THR A 110 -1.96 4.61 -7.41
N GLU A 111 -1.46 3.38 -7.55
CA GLU A 111 -2.10 2.35 -8.37
C GLU A 111 -3.53 2.06 -7.87
N ILE A 112 -3.72 1.86 -6.57
CA ILE A 112 -5.05 1.65 -5.97
C ILE A 112 -5.98 2.84 -6.25
N LEU A 113 -5.52 4.06 -6.02
CA LEU A 113 -6.32 5.27 -6.29
C LEU A 113 -6.71 5.41 -7.77
N THR A 114 -5.81 5.06 -8.69
CA THR A 114 -6.13 5.09 -10.12
C THR A 114 -7.20 4.05 -10.48
N GLU A 115 -7.14 2.84 -9.90
CA GLU A 115 -8.19 1.83 -10.10
C GLU A 115 -9.54 2.31 -9.56
N GLU A 116 -9.58 2.86 -8.35
CA GLU A 116 -10.81 3.41 -7.77
C GLU A 116 -11.39 4.56 -8.61
N GLN A 117 -10.53 5.45 -9.11
CA GLN A 117 -10.95 6.53 -10.01
C GLN A 117 -11.60 5.99 -11.30
N THR A 118 -11.03 4.92 -11.89
CA THR A 118 -11.63 4.31 -13.08
C THR A 118 -13.00 3.68 -12.80
N LYS A 119 -13.15 3.01 -11.64
CA LYS A 119 -14.43 2.43 -11.20
C LYS A 119 -15.50 3.50 -11.02
N LEU A 120 -15.16 4.59 -10.31
CA LEU A 120 -16.06 5.72 -10.12
C LEU A 120 -16.48 6.36 -11.45
N LYS A 121 -15.54 6.51 -12.40
CA LYS A 121 -15.86 7.05 -13.72
C LYS A 121 -16.88 6.19 -14.48
N ILE A 122 -16.73 4.87 -14.43
CA ILE A 122 -17.68 3.92 -15.04
C ILE A 122 -19.06 4.04 -14.37
N GLU A 123 -19.10 4.10 -13.05
CA GLU A 123 -20.34 4.23 -12.29
C GLU A 123 -21.09 5.54 -12.63
N VAL A 124 -20.37 6.65 -12.70
CA VAL A 124 -20.93 7.96 -13.12
C VAL A 124 -21.48 7.91 -14.54
N GLU A 125 -20.79 7.26 -15.49
CA GLU A 125 -21.32 7.10 -16.85
C GLU A 125 -22.60 6.24 -16.88
N ASN A 126 -22.66 5.18 -16.06
CA ASN A 126 -23.84 4.35 -15.95
C ASN A 126 -25.01 5.10 -15.33
N LEU A 127 -24.78 5.87 -14.27
CA LEU A 127 -25.80 6.74 -13.66
C LEU A 127 -26.32 7.77 -14.66
N LYS A 128 -25.43 8.39 -15.45
CA LYS A 128 -25.82 9.32 -16.51
C LYS A 128 -26.72 8.66 -17.56
N LYS A 129 -26.41 7.42 -17.98
CA LYS A 129 -27.27 6.66 -18.90
C LYS A 129 -28.64 6.37 -18.29
N ILE A 130 -28.68 5.91 -17.03
CA ILE A 130 -29.93 5.63 -16.31
C ILE A 130 -30.76 6.90 -16.17
N SER A 131 -30.14 8.02 -15.82
CA SER A 131 -30.80 9.34 -15.72
C SER A 131 -31.44 9.73 -17.05
N ASN A 132 -30.70 9.67 -18.16
CA ASN A 132 -31.22 9.99 -19.49
C ASN A 132 -32.38 9.08 -19.91
N ILE A 133 -32.30 7.77 -19.60
CA ILE A 133 -33.38 6.82 -19.87
C ILE A 133 -34.63 7.19 -19.06
N THR A 134 -34.44 7.54 -17.79
CA THR A 134 -35.53 7.90 -16.88
C THR A 134 -36.21 9.19 -17.31
N GLU A 135 -35.43 10.21 -17.68
CA GLU A 135 -35.93 11.47 -18.22
C GLU A 135 -36.77 11.26 -19.48
N LYS A 136 -36.28 10.47 -20.44
CA LYS A 136 -37.05 10.11 -21.64
C LYS A 136 -38.36 9.36 -21.33
N LYS A 137 -38.34 8.47 -20.33
CA LYS A 137 -39.57 7.77 -19.89
C LYS A 137 -40.56 8.75 -19.27
N ILE A 138 -40.09 9.70 -18.47
CA ILE A 138 -40.93 10.75 -17.89
C ILE A 138 -41.54 11.61 -18.99
N GLU A 139 -40.75 12.09 -19.96
CA GLU A 139 -41.25 12.85 -21.11
C GLU A 139 -42.30 12.08 -21.90
N SER A 140 -42.07 10.77 -22.14
CA SER A 140 -43.04 9.91 -22.83
C SER A 140 -44.35 9.77 -22.04
N ILE A 141 -44.29 9.58 -20.72
CA ILE A 141 -45.48 9.50 -19.86
C ILE A 141 -46.22 10.83 -19.86
N GLN A 142 -45.51 11.94 -19.74
CA GLN A 142 -46.10 13.29 -19.78
C GLN A 142 -46.80 13.57 -21.12
N SER A 143 -46.19 13.17 -22.23
CA SER A 143 -46.81 13.28 -23.57
C SER A 143 -48.09 12.46 -23.67
N ASN A 144 -48.10 11.22 -23.17
CA ASN A 144 -49.28 10.36 -23.16
C ASN A 144 -50.42 10.93 -22.29
N LEU A 145 -50.09 11.52 -21.13
CA LEU A 145 -51.07 12.19 -20.27
C LEU A 145 -51.68 13.42 -20.96
N LEU A 146 -50.86 14.26 -21.61
CA LEU A 146 -51.33 15.43 -22.35
C LEU A 146 -52.28 15.04 -23.50
N LEU A 147 -52.03 13.90 -24.15
CA LEU A 147 -52.91 13.36 -25.19
C LEU A 147 -54.26 12.86 -24.63
N GLN A 148 -54.30 12.37 -23.38
CA GLN A 148 -55.55 11.99 -22.72
C GLN A 148 -56.42 13.21 -22.38
N ASP A 149 -55.81 14.32 -21.94
CA ASP A 149 -56.55 15.56 -21.58
C ASP A 149 -57.18 16.28 -22.79
N THR A 150 -56.74 15.98 -24.01
CA THR A 150 -57.26 16.60 -25.25
C THR A 150 -58.34 15.77 -25.96
N THR A 151 -58.61 14.55 -25.48
CA THR A 151 -59.79 13.78 -25.91
C THR A 151 -60.99 14.16 -25.06
N PRO A 152 -62.16 14.51 -25.63
CA PRO A 152 -63.35 14.77 -24.85
C PRO A 152 -63.67 13.53 -24.02
N SER A 153 -63.77 13.73 -22.71
CA SER A 153 -64.10 12.70 -21.71
C SER A 153 -65.46 12.05 -22.03
N CYS A 154 -65.43 11.05 -22.89
CA CYS A 154 -66.34 9.91 -22.87
C CYS A 154 -65.47 8.79 -22.27
N SER A 155 -65.54 8.44 -21.00
CA SER A 155 -66.74 7.91 -20.37
C SER A 155 -66.34 7.40 -18.99
N SER A 156 -67.12 7.72 -17.96
CA SER A 156 -66.99 7.13 -16.62
C SER A 156 -67.05 5.58 -16.65
N SER A 157 -67.64 5.00 -17.70
CA SER A 157 -67.67 3.55 -17.91
C SER A 157 -66.32 2.91 -18.21
N VAL A 158 -65.38 3.62 -18.86
CA VAL A 158 -64.06 3.03 -19.23
C VAL A 158 -63.14 2.97 -18.01
N LEU A 159 -63.17 3.97 -17.13
CA LEU A 159 -62.41 3.94 -15.87
C LEU A 159 -62.94 2.86 -14.93
N ASN A 160 -64.27 2.73 -14.81
CA ASN A 160 -64.88 1.66 -14.02
C ASN A 160 -64.55 0.27 -14.59
N ALA A 161 -64.55 0.11 -15.92
CA ALA A 161 -64.17 -1.15 -16.56
C ALA A 161 -62.69 -1.50 -16.35
N GLN A 162 -61.79 -0.51 -16.35
CA GLN A 162 -60.37 -0.74 -16.08
C GLN A 162 -60.13 -1.15 -14.62
N GLU A 163 -60.81 -0.52 -13.67
CA GLU A 163 -60.74 -0.89 -12.26
C GLU A 163 -61.31 -2.31 -12.02
N GLU A 164 -62.41 -2.65 -12.68
CA GLU A 164 -62.99 -4.01 -12.64
C GLU A 164 -62.02 -5.05 -13.19
N ILE A 165 -61.35 -4.78 -14.32
CA ILE A 165 -60.34 -5.67 -14.91
C ILE A 165 -59.15 -5.84 -13.95
N VAL A 166 -58.67 -4.75 -13.33
CA VAL A 166 -57.53 -4.81 -12.39
C VAL A 166 -57.91 -5.59 -11.12
N ALA A 167 -59.12 -5.35 -10.59
CA ALA A 167 -59.63 -6.08 -9.43
C ALA A 167 -59.78 -7.58 -9.74
N GLU A 168 -60.31 -7.92 -10.91
CA GLU A 168 -60.49 -9.29 -11.40
C GLU A 168 -59.15 -10.01 -11.55
N LEU A 169 -58.15 -9.36 -12.14
CA LEU A 169 -56.81 -9.92 -12.29
C LEU A 169 -56.13 -10.17 -10.95
N ASN A 170 -56.24 -9.22 -10.02
CA ASN A 170 -55.73 -9.40 -8.66
C ASN A 170 -56.42 -10.57 -7.94
N GLU A 171 -57.74 -10.68 -8.10
CA GLU A 171 -58.50 -11.80 -7.54
C GLU A 171 -58.06 -13.14 -8.16
N ARG A 172 -57.80 -13.20 -9.48
CA ARG A 172 -57.24 -14.38 -10.14
C ARG A 172 -55.87 -14.75 -9.60
N THR A 173 -54.98 -13.77 -9.38
CA THR A 173 -53.65 -14.01 -8.80
C THR A 173 -53.72 -14.55 -7.37
N ILE A 174 -54.75 -14.15 -6.60
CA ILE A 174 -54.99 -14.71 -5.27
C ILE A 174 -55.56 -16.12 -5.40
N ARG A 175 -56.57 -16.33 -6.28
CA ARG A 175 -57.20 -17.63 -6.51
C ARG A 175 -56.25 -18.68 -7.09
N SER A 176 -55.27 -18.28 -7.90
CA SER A 176 -54.29 -19.20 -8.49
C SER A 176 -53.33 -19.81 -7.46
N LYS A 177 -53.25 -19.23 -6.26
CA LYS A 177 -52.49 -19.77 -5.13
C LYS A 177 -53.30 -20.78 -4.30
N ASN A 178 -54.61 -20.89 -4.55
CA ASN A 178 -55.45 -21.88 -3.87
C ASN A 178 -55.19 -23.27 -4.48
N ILE A 179 -55.06 -24.27 -3.61
CA ILE A 179 -54.84 -25.65 -4.01
C ILE A 179 -56.07 -26.49 -3.64
N ILE A 180 -56.46 -27.41 -4.54
CA ILE A 180 -57.53 -28.38 -4.29
C ILE A 180 -56.88 -29.75 -4.10
N ILE A 181 -57.14 -30.37 -2.95
CA ILE A 181 -56.63 -31.70 -2.62
C ILE A 181 -57.82 -32.66 -2.54
N ALA A 182 -57.86 -33.61 -3.47
CA ALA A 182 -58.85 -34.68 -3.49
C ALA A 182 -58.34 -35.93 -2.76
N GLY A 183 -59.26 -36.80 -2.32
CA GLY A 183 -58.92 -38.07 -1.67
C GLY A 183 -58.53 -37.98 -0.19
N VAL A 184 -58.74 -36.84 0.47
CA VAL A 184 -58.54 -36.72 1.93
C VAL A 184 -59.68 -37.46 2.66
N PRO A 185 -59.37 -38.46 3.51
CA PRO A 185 -60.37 -39.21 4.26
C PRO A 185 -61.29 -38.31 5.09
N GLU A 186 -62.52 -38.74 5.30
CA GLU A 186 -63.47 -38.01 6.15
C GLU A 186 -63.18 -38.29 7.63
N SER A 187 -63.03 -37.23 8.42
CA SER A 187 -62.96 -37.32 9.88
C SER A 187 -64.24 -37.93 10.45
N LYS A 188 -64.09 -38.84 11.41
CA LYS A 188 -65.21 -39.45 12.15
C LYS A 188 -65.63 -38.61 13.36
N SER A 189 -64.92 -37.52 13.64
CA SER A 189 -65.21 -36.64 14.78
C SER A 189 -66.43 -35.78 14.51
N THR A 190 -67.33 -35.69 15.49
CA THR A 190 -68.48 -34.77 15.47
C THR A 190 -68.09 -33.35 15.88
N ASN A 191 -66.89 -33.15 16.45
CA ASN A 191 -66.41 -31.85 16.88
C ASN A 191 -65.68 -31.12 15.74
N LEU A 192 -66.11 -29.88 15.45
CA LEU A 192 -65.57 -29.06 14.36
C LEU A 192 -64.06 -28.77 14.48
N ASN A 193 -63.57 -28.48 15.69
CA ASN A 193 -62.16 -28.17 15.90
C ASN A 193 -61.29 -29.41 15.73
N ALA A 194 -61.73 -30.55 16.28
CA ALA A 194 -61.02 -31.82 16.10
C ALA A 194 -60.97 -32.23 14.63
N ARG A 195 -62.08 -32.04 13.90
CA ARG A 195 -62.15 -32.28 12.45
C ARG A 195 -61.19 -31.37 11.66
N TYR A 196 -61.11 -30.09 12.03
CA TYR A 196 -60.21 -29.14 11.38
C TYR A 196 -58.73 -29.54 11.56
N GLU A 197 -58.32 -29.92 12.77
CA GLU A 197 -56.94 -30.35 13.04
C GLU A 197 -56.57 -31.67 12.34
N GLU A 198 -57.51 -32.61 12.24
CA GLU A 198 -57.33 -33.84 11.47
C GLU A 198 -57.14 -33.53 9.98
N ASP A 199 -58.00 -32.68 9.40
CA ASP A 199 -57.92 -32.27 8.00
C ASP A 199 -56.60 -31.53 7.72
N LYS A 200 -56.19 -30.65 8.62
CA LYS A 200 -54.92 -29.92 8.57
C LYS A 200 -53.71 -30.83 8.60
N THR A 201 -53.70 -31.81 9.50
CA THR A 201 -52.62 -32.79 9.60
C THR A 201 -52.52 -33.64 8.34
N ALA A 202 -53.66 -34.08 7.79
CA ALA A 202 -53.70 -34.84 6.55
C ALA A 202 -53.20 -34.03 5.34
N VAL A 203 -53.64 -32.77 5.22
CA VAL A 203 -53.19 -31.85 4.16
C VAL A 203 -51.69 -31.61 4.25
N LEU A 204 -51.16 -31.31 5.44
CA LEU A 204 -49.72 -31.10 5.65
C LEU A 204 -48.89 -32.34 5.27
N LYS A 205 -49.38 -33.54 5.62
CA LYS A 205 -48.71 -34.80 5.24
C LYS A 205 -48.64 -34.97 3.72
N ILE A 206 -49.72 -34.66 3.01
CA ILE A 206 -49.77 -34.73 1.54
C ILE A 206 -48.80 -33.72 0.93
N ILE A 207 -48.86 -32.46 1.36
CA ILE A 207 -47.98 -31.38 0.87
C ILE A 207 -46.51 -31.75 1.08
N ASN A 208 -46.13 -32.19 2.29
CA ASN A 208 -44.76 -32.58 2.62
C ASN A 208 -44.26 -33.79 1.81
N THR A 209 -45.18 -34.66 1.35
CA THR A 209 -44.83 -35.81 0.50
C THR A 209 -44.52 -35.37 -0.93
N VAL A 210 -45.28 -34.41 -1.46
CA VAL A 210 -45.11 -33.92 -2.85
C VAL A 210 -43.96 -32.91 -2.95
N LEU A 211 -43.73 -32.11 -1.91
CA LEU A 211 -42.71 -31.06 -1.86
C LEU A 211 -41.99 -31.04 -0.49
N PRO A 212 -40.91 -31.84 -0.31
CA PRO A 212 -40.18 -31.88 0.95
C PRO A 212 -39.37 -30.59 1.18
N GLY A 213 -39.66 -29.87 2.28
CA GLY A 213 -38.75 -28.89 2.88
C GLY A 213 -38.99 -27.40 2.59
N GLY A 214 -40.16 -26.98 2.06
CA GLY A 214 -40.31 -25.60 1.58
C GLY A 214 -41.62 -24.86 1.83
N PHE A 215 -42.63 -25.43 2.49
CA PHE A 215 -43.94 -24.75 2.64
C PHE A 215 -44.19 -24.21 4.04
N THR A 216 -44.71 -22.98 4.09
CA THR A 216 -45.38 -22.41 5.26
C THR A 216 -46.77 -23.04 5.43
N GLU A 217 -47.25 -23.10 6.67
CA GLU A 217 -48.54 -23.68 7.03
C GLU A 217 -49.70 -23.05 6.21
N PRO A 218 -50.66 -23.84 5.69
CA PRO A 218 -51.75 -23.31 4.88
C PRO A 218 -52.58 -22.30 5.68
N GLN A 219 -52.80 -21.13 5.10
CA GLN A 219 -53.45 -20.00 5.78
C GLN A 219 -54.90 -20.31 6.17
N LYS A 220 -55.62 -21.03 5.31
CA LYS A 220 -57.01 -21.46 5.54
C LYS A 220 -57.25 -22.80 4.87
N ILE A 221 -58.02 -23.67 5.53
CA ILE A 221 -58.40 -24.98 5.00
C ILE A 221 -59.92 -25.05 5.01
N TYR A 222 -60.48 -25.37 3.85
CA TYR A 222 -61.93 -25.52 3.66
C TYR A 222 -62.22 -26.88 3.05
N ARG A 223 -63.14 -27.62 3.67
CA ARG A 223 -63.66 -28.86 3.11
C ARG A 223 -64.81 -28.55 2.17
N LEU A 224 -64.65 -28.86 0.89
CA LEU A 224 -65.62 -28.55 -0.17
C LEU A 224 -66.78 -29.55 -0.25
N GLY A 225 -66.63 -30.75 0.32
CA GLY A 225 -67.70 -31.75 0.34
C GLY A 225 -67.19 -33.19 0.34
N LYS A 226 -68.11 -34.15 0.07
CA LYS A 226 -67.78 -35.55 -0.17
C LYS A 226 -67.65 -35.78 -1.67
N TYR A 227 -66.56 -36.43 -2.08
CA TYR A 227 -66.37 -36.82 -3.48
C TYR A 227 -67.20 -38.07 -3.77
N GLN A 228 -68.14 -38.00 -4.71
CA GLN A 228 -68.79 -39.18 -5.29
C GLN A 228 -67.95 -39.65 -6.47
N SER A 229 -67.49 -40.91 -6.41
CA SER A 229 -66.39 -41.47 -7.19
C SER A 229 -66.67 -41.75 -8.67
N ASP A 230 -67.78 -41.29 -9.24
CA ASP A 230 -68.22 -41.72 -10.58
C ASP A 230 -67.59 -40.91 -11.73
N ILE A 231 -66.66 -40.00 -11.44
CA ILE A 231 -65.99 -39.18 -12.45
C ILE A 231 -64.48 -39.30 -12.27
N VAL A 232 -63.80 -39.83 -13.30
CA VAL A 232 -62.34 -39.84 -13.41
C VAL A 232 -61.90 -38.49 -13.98
N ILE A 233 -61.19 -37.68 -13.20
CA ILE A 233 -60.59 -36.43 -13.68
C ILE A 233 -59.08 -36.62 -13.76
N THR A 234 -58.56 -36.66 -14.98
CA THR A 234 -57.13 -36.64 -15.28
C THR A 234 -56.62 -35.20 -15.14
N TYR A 235 -55.59 -34.96 -14.34
CA TYR A 235 -54.93 -33.66 -14.25
C TYR A 235 -53.57 -33.71 -14.96
N GLU A 236 -53.39 -32.83 -15.94
CA GLU A 236 -52.11 -32.56 -16.59
C GLU A 236 -51.43 -31.40 -15.85
N PHE A 237 -50.33 -31.68 -15.14
CA PHE A 237 -49.57 -30.66 -14.42
C PHE A 237 -48.59 -29.96 -15.36
N LEU A 238 -48.91 -28.74 -15.79
CA LEU A 238 -47.92 -27.81 -16.34
C LEU A 238 -47.27 -27.05 -15.19
N CYS A 239 -46.14 -27.57 -14.71
CA CYS A 239 -45.29 -26.86 -13.77
C CYS A 239 -44.41 -25.88 -14.57
N SER A 240 -44.74 -24.59 -14.56
CA SER A 240 -43.83 -23.56 -15.07
C SER A 240 -42.73 -23.33 -14.03
N HIS A 241 -41.54 -23.89 -14.28
CA HIS A 241 -40.32 -23.48 -13.61
C HIS A 241 -39.84 -22.17 -14.24
N ASP A 242 -40.15 -21.06 -13.60
CA ASP A 242 -39.41 -19.82 -13.83
C ASP A 242 -38.09 -19.91 -13.04
N LYS A 243 -36.98 -20.02 -13.79
CA LYS A 243 -35.61 -19.77 -13.32
C LYS A 243 -35.27 -18.30 -13.53
#